data_AF-A0A194PD38-F1
#
_entry.id   AF-A0A194PD38-F1
#
_cell.length_a   1.000
_cell.length_b   1.000
_cell.length_c   1.000
_cell.angle_alpha   90.00
_cell.angle_beta   90.00
_cell.angle_gamma   90.00
#
_symmetry.space_group_name_H-M   'P 1'
#
loop_
_entity.id
_entity.type
_entity.pdbx_description
1 polymer ?
#
loop_
_entity_poly.entity_id
_entity_poly.type
_entity_poly.pdbx_seq_one_letter_code
_entity_poly.pdbx_strand_id
1 'polypeptide(L)'
;MLSVAGETLNGQRLIEFRLGHEAESEQGLAVARAELLVRAEVRSRRPRFTLWAFTVAGNGSETRVGPLAGAARGAGRAWQRLDVTRAARQWAARGARAPLRLLLDCSGCAGRVRLRLGGAAAARPLLRLTLAARAARRRRALDCDAAARGRCCRQT
;
A
#
# COMPACT_ATOMS: atom_id res chain seq x y z
N MET A 1 23.44 -1.31 -0.79
CA MET A 1 23.21 -1.26 0.67
C MET A 1 22.17 -0.18 0.95
N LEU A 2 20.87 -0.53 1.02
CA LEU A 2 19.78 0.45 1.17
C LEU A 2 19.52 0.72 2.67
N SER A 3 19.97 1.89 3.14
CA SER A 3 19.67 2.40 4.49
C SER A 3 18.17 2.72 4.61
N VAL A 4 17.49 2.10 5.58
CA VAL A 4 16.13 2.50 5.98
C VAL A 4 16.27 3.48 7.14
N ALA A 5 16.65 4.72 6.84
CA ALA A 5 16.36 5.84 7.71
C ALA A 5 14.87 6.16 7.53
N GLY A 6 14.00 5.46 8.25
CA GLY A 6 12.59 5.84 8.31
C GLY A 6 12.49 7.12 9.11
N GLU A 7 12.05 8.21 8.48
CA GLU A 7 11.72 9.45 9.17
C GLU A 7 10.78 9.13 10.35
N THR A 8 11.07 9.73 11.51
CA THR A 8 10.21 9.59 12.69
C THR A 8 9.45 10.89 12.91
N LEU A 9 8.15 10.79 13.14
CA LEU A 9 7.31 11.90 13.55
C LEU A 9 7.07 11.78 15.06
N ASN A 10 7.57 12.70 15.86
CA ASN A 10 7.47 12.65 17.33
C ASN A 10 7.95 11.32 17.93
N GLY A 11 9.05 10.76 17.41
CA GLY A 11 9.60 9.47 17.84
C GLY A 11 8.84 8.23 17.34
N GLN A 12 7.71 8.41 16.63
CA GLN A 12 6.98 7.31 16.00
C GLN A 12 7.49 7.09 14.58
N ARG A 13 7.69 5.81 14.20
CA ARG A 13 8.23 5.47 12.88
C ARG A 13 7.17 5.64 11.80
N LEU A 14 7.50 6.42 10.77
CA LEU A 14 6.69 6.55 9.57
C LEU A 14 6.94 5.37 8.61
N ILE A 15 5.88 4.89 7.98
CA ILE A 15 5.96 3.89 6.91
C ILE A 15 5.76 4.63 5.60
N GLU A 16 6.68 4.44 4.66
CA GLU A 16 6.58 5.01 3.33
C GLU A 16 6.42 3.92 2.26
N PHE A 17 5.46 4.11 1.37
CA PHE A 17 5.31 3.30 0.16
C PHE A 17 5.47 4.18 -1.07
N ARG A 18 6.34 3.74 -1.99
CA ARG A 18 6.54 4.35 -3.30
C ARG A 18 6.20 3.30 -4.36
N LEU A 19 5.66 3.75 -5.49
CA LEU A 19 5.56 2.88 -6.65
C LEU A 19 6.98 2.61 -7.16
N GLY A 20 7.23 1.37 -7.59
CA GLY A 20 8.42 1.06 -8.37
C GLY A 20 8.27 1.58 -9.80
N HIS A 21 9.39 1.71 -10.51
CA HIS A 21 9.46 2.18 -11.89
C HIS A 21 8.52 1.40 -12.85
N GLU A 22 8.24 0.12 -12.58
CA GLU A 22 7.32 -0.70 -13.38
C GLU A 22 5.83 -0.32 -13.23
N ALA A 23 5.45 0.33 -12.13
CA ALA A 23 4.08 0.73 -11.84
C ALA A 23 3.77 2.18 -12.28
N GLU A 24 4.78 2.93 -12.73
CA GLU A 24 4.63 4.24 -13.35
C GLU A 24 4.13 4.10 -14.80
N SER A 25 2.87 3.67 -14.96
CA SER A 25 2.18 3.77 -16.25
C SER A 25 1.65 5.19 -16.46
N GLU A 26 1.80 5.74 -17.67
CA GLU A 26 1.19 7.03 -18.07
C GLU A 26 -0.34 7.08 -17.84
N GLN A 27 -0.98 5.91 -17.79
CA GLN A 27 -2.43 5.74 -17.64
C GLN A 27 -2.91 5.73 -16.18
N GLY A 28 -2.02 5.93 -15.20
CA GLY A 28 -2.37 5.98 -13.78
C GLY A 28 -2.75 4.62 -13.15
N LEU A 29 -2.86 4.62 -11.82
CA LEU A 29 -3.11 3.43 -11.00
C LEU A 29 -4.59 3.35 -10.58
N ALA A 30 -5.39 2.50 -11.21
CA ALA A 30 -6.79 2.30 -10.82
C ALA A 30 -6.91 1.33 -9.64
N VAL A 31 -6.88 1.84 -8.40
CA VAL A 31 -6.91 1.01 -7.18
C VAL A 31 -8.33 0.51 -6.88
N ALA A 32 -8.56 -0.80 -7.00
CA ALA A 32 -9.81 -1.44 -6.58
C ALA A 32 -9.85 -1.67 -5.06
N ARG A 33 -8.76 -2.18 -4.48
CA ARG A 33 -8.62 -2.46 -3.04
C ARG A 33 -7.18 -2.24 -2.59
N ALA A 34 -6.98 -1.80 -1.35
CA ALA A 34 -5.66 -1.71 -0.75
C ALA A 34 -5.65 -2.19 0.71
N GLU A 35 -4.63 -2.97 1.06
CA GLU A 35 -4.47 -3.51 2.40
C GLU A 35 -3.05 -3.28 2.92
N LEU A 36 -2.96 -2.68 4.09
CA LEU A 36 -1.72 -2.56 4.84
C LEU A 36 -1.55 -3.79 5.72
N LEU A 37 -0.44 -4.50 5.54
CA LEU A 37 -0.05 -5.68 6.29
C LEU A 37 1.09 -5.32 7.25
N VAL A 38 0.88 -5.50 8.54
CA VAL A 38 1.86 -5.17 9.59
C VAL A 38 2.03 -6.32 10.56
N ARG A 39 3.27 -6.65 10.92
CA ARG A 39 3.55 -7.75 11.84
C ARG A 39 3.45 -7.25 13.28
N ALA A 40 2.56 -7.86 14.07
CA ALA A 40 2.45 -7.61 15.49
C ALA A 40 3.08 -8.74 16.30
N GLU A 41 4.02 -8.40 17.16
CA GLU A 41 4.58 -9.31 18.16
C GLU A 41 3.88 -9.12 19.48
N VAL A 42 3.10 -10.13 19.84
CA VAL A 42 2.31 -10.13 21.06
C VAL A 42 3.05 -10.92 22.12
N ARG A 43 3.19 -10.37 23.33
CA ARG A 43 3.78 -11.06 24.49
C ARG A 43 2.73 -11.79 25.34
N SER A 44 1.46 -11.38 25.33
CA SER A 44 0.38 -11.98 26.13
C SER A 44 -0.41 -13.07 25.37
N ARG A 45 -1.11 -13.96 26.09
CA ARG A 45 -1.89 -15.04 25.45
C ARG A 45 -3.15 -14.56 24.71
N ARG A 46 -3.72 -13.40 25.09
CA ARG A 46 -4.96 -12.86 24.50
C ARG A 46 -4.97 -11.32 24.52
N PRO A 47 -4.10 -10.61 23.79
CA PRO A 47 -4.21 -9.16 23.73
C PRO A 47 -5.48 -8.79 22.98
N ARG A 48 -6.15 -7.73 23.44
CA ARG A 48 -7.15 -7.02 22.67
C ARG A 48 -6.58 -5.63 22.41
N PHE A 49 -6.36 -5.31 21.16
CA PHE A 49 -5.81 -4.03 20.75
C PHE A 49 -6.45 -3.59 19.43
N THR A 50 -6.42 -2.29 19.16
CA THR A 50 -6.84 -1.74 17.87
C THR A 50 -5.67 -0.97 17.29
N LEU A 51 -5.34 -1.31 16.05
CA LEU A 51 -4.39 -0.58 15.23
C LEU A 51 -5.11 0.49 14.42
N TRP A 52 -4.52 1.66 14.37
CA TRP A 52 -4.99 2.82 13.64
C TRP A 52 -3.91 3.22 12.65
N ALA A 53 -4.28 3.44 11.40
CA ALA A 53 -3.40 3.99 10.38
C ALA A 53 -3.88 5.38 10.00
N PHE A 54 -2.99 6.37 10.03
CA PHE A 54 -3.26 7.74 9.62
C PHE A 54 -2.38 8.10 8.43
N THR A 55 -2.94 8.82 7.46
CA THR A 55 -2.10 9.42 6.40
C THR A 55 -1.21 10.51 7.00
N VAL A 56 -0.05 10.74 6.40
CA VAL A 56 0.84 11.85 6.78
C VAL A 56 1.19 12.65 5.54
N ALA A 57 1.15 13.98 5.64
CA ALA A 57 1.49 14.90 4.56
C ALA A 57 2.56 15.90 5.01
N GLY A 58 3.18 16.60 4.06
CA GLY A 58 4.29 17.52 4.33
C GLY A 58 5.65 16.82 4.41
N ASN A 59 6.72 17.61 4.46
CA ASN A 59 8.10 17.17 4.57
C ASN A 59 8.77 17.92 5.74
N GLY A 60 9.69 17.26 6.46
CA GLY A 60 10.47 17.92 7.51
C GLY A 60 9.59 18.54 8.60
N SER A 61 9.77 19.85 8.86
CA SER A 61 9.06 20.60 9.89
C SER A 61 7.56 20.81 9.62
N GLU A 62 7.09 20.66 8.38
CA GLU A 62 5.68 20.82 8.01
C GLU A 62 4.88 19.52 8.05
N THR A 63 5.47 18.45 8.62
CA THR A 63 4.84 17.13 8.66
C THR A 63 3.58 17.16 9.52
N ARG A 64 2.43 16.88 8.92
CA ARG A 64 1.11 16.89 9.56
C ARG A 64 0.45 15.53 9.45
N VAL A 65 -0.10 15.06 10.59
CA VAL A 65 -0.96 13.88 10.62
C VAL A 65 -2.29 14.25 9.95
N GLY A 66 -2.61 13.51 8.90
CA GLY A 66 -3.84 13.65 8.13
C GLY A 66 -4.95 12.73 8.64
N PRO A 67 -6.00 12.51 7.83
CA PRO A 67 -7.15 11.70 8.20
C PRO A 67 -6.79 10.23 8.45
N LEU A 68 -7.70 9.55 9.16
CA LEU A 68 -7.68 8.09 9.34
C LEU A 68 -7.71 7.39 7.97
N ALA A 69 -6.68 6.61 7.71
CA ALA A 69 -6.53 5.78 6.52
C ALA A 69 -7.22 4.41 6.67
N GLY A 70 -7.19 3.85 7.89
CA GLY A 70 -7.74 2.53 8.18
C GLY A 70 -7.59 2.13 9.64
N ALA A 71 -8.34 1.12 10.07
CA ALA A 71 -8.25 0.57 11.41
C ALA A 71 -8.49 -0.95 11.40
N ALA A 72 -7.89 -1.66 12.35
CA ALA A 72 -8.14 -3.08 12.53
C ALA A 72 -8.07 -3.47 14.00
N ARG A 73 -9.01 -4.30 14.44
CA ARG A 73 -8.89 -4.99 15.73
C ARG A 73 -7.86 -6.11 15.58
N GLY A 74 -6.84 -6.06 16.42
CA GLY A 74 -5.78 -7.04 16.44
C GLY A 74 -6.07 -8.20 17.38
N ALA A 75 -5.74 -9.40 16.93
CA ALA A 75 -5.83 -10.62 17.71
C ALA A 75 -4.57 -11.49 17.49
N GLY A 76 -3.95 -11.93 18.59
CA GLY A 76 -2.87 -12.92 18.58
C GLY A 76 -1.57 -12.50 17.85
N ARG A 77 -0.69 -13.48 17.64
CA ARG A 77 0.66 -13.33 17.03
C ARG A 77 0.60 -13.50 15.50
N ALA A 78 -0.03 -12.56 14.81
CA ALA A 78 -0.24 -12.65 13.36
C ALA A 78 0.13 -11.37 12.61
N TRP A 79 0.18 -11.47 11.28
CA TRP A 79 0.09 -10.32 10.40
C TRP A 79 -1.28 -9.67 10.57
N GLN A 80 -1.30 -8.40 10.91
CA GLN A 80 -2.50 -7.60 11.01
C GLN A 80 -2.76 -6.95 9.65
N ARG A 81 -4.03 -6.91 9.25
CA ARG A 81 -4.45 -6.40 7.96
C ARG A 81 -5.41 -5.23 8.18
N LEU A 82 -5.03 -4.06 7.69
CA LEU A 82 -5.83 -2.85 7.74
C LEU A 82 -6.30 -2.53 6.31
N ASP A 83 -7.60 -2.31 6.14
CA ASP A 83 -8.11 -1.75 4.89
C ASP A 83 -7.68 -0.27 4.80
N VAL A 84 -6.92 0.06 3.77
CA VAL A 84 -6.45 1.42 3.48
C VAL A 84 -6.87 1.87 2.08
N THR A 85 -7.91 1.25 1.52
CA THR A 85 -8.39 1.45 0.15
C THR A 85 -8.67 2.91 -0.15
N ARG A 86 -9.33 3.63 0.77
CA ARG A 86 -9.64 5.06 0.59
C ARG A 86 -8.36 5.89 0.45
N ALA A 87 -7.39 5.70 1.34
CA ALA A 87 -6.12 6.43 1.29
C ALA A 87 -5.32 6.10 0.03
N ALA A 88 -5.25 4.82 -0.35
CA ALA A 88 -4.56 4.37 -1.55
C ALA A 88 -5.21 4.89 -2.84
N ARG A 89 -6.55 4.92 -2.92
CA ARG A 89 -7.27 5.51 -4.06
C ARG A 89 -6.99 7.00 -4.20
N GLN A 90 -7.01 7.75 -3.10
CA GLN A 90 -6.69 9.18 -3.13
C GLN A 90 -5.23 9.44 -3.52
N TRP A 91 -4.31 8.62 -3.01
CA TRP A 91 -2.90 8.68 -3.38
C TRP A 91 -2.69 8.40 -4.88
N ALA A 92 -3.35 7.36 -5.39
CA ALA A 92 -3.32 7.01 -6.81
C ALA A 92 -3.96 8.07 -7.71
N ALA A 93 -5.08 8.67 -7.28
CA ALA A 93 -5.74 9.76 -8.01
C ALA A 93 -4.86 11.02 -8.14
N ARG A 94 -3.91 11.23 -7.22
CA ARG A 94 -2.87 12.29 -7.33
C ARG A 94 -1.66 11.85 -8.16
N GLY A 95 -1.79 10.77 -8.92
CA GLY A 95 -0.73 10.21 -9.76
C GLY A 95 0.37 9.49 -8.98
N ALA A 96 0.20 9.25 -7.67
CA ALA A 96 1.15 8.53 -6.82
C ALA A 96 2.62 9.03 -6.89
N ARG A 97 2.82 10.31 -7.28
CA ARG A 97 4.14 10.92 -7.48
C ARG A 97 4.95 11.06 -6.19
N ALA A 98 4.26 11.38 -5.10
CA ALA A 98 4.82 11.44 -3.75
C ALA A 98 4.54 10.12 -3.00
N PRO A 99 5.38 9.70 -2.04
CA PRO A 99 5.13 8.49 -1.26
C PRO A 99 3.79 8.52 -0.52
N LEU A 100 3.13 7.36 -0.41
CA LEU A 100 2.07 7.17 0.57
C LEU A 100 2.72 6.96 1.94
N ARG A 101 2.58 7.96 2.80
CA ARG A 101 3.10 7.94 4.18
C ARG A 101 2.00 7.58 5.15
N LEU A 102 2.27 6.60 6.00
CA LEU A 102 1.34 6.12 7.01
C LEU A 102 2.00 6.11 8.39
N LEU A 103 1.30 6.69 9.36
CA LEU A 103 1.60 6.58 10.77
C LEU A 103 0.72 5.50 11.39
N LEU A 104 1.30 4.64 12.23
CA LEU A 104 0.54 3.63 12.97
C LEU A 104 0.50 3.97 14.45
N ASP A 105 -0.71 4.00 14.99
CA ASP A 105 -0.96 4.06 16.43
C ASP A 105 -1.63 2.77 16.92
N CYS A 106 -1.47 2.48 18.20
CA CYS A 106 -2.06 1.32 18.83
C CYS A 106 -2.69 1.63 20.18
N SER A 107 -4.00 1.44 20.24
CA SER A 107 -4.76 1.44 21.51
C SER A 107 -4.82 0.03 22.11
N GLY A 108 -4.67 -0.09 23.42
CA GLY A 108 -4.70 -1.37 24.14
C GLY A 108 -3.39 -2.18 24.11
N CYS A 109 -2.37 -1.71 23.38
CA CYS A 109 -1.06 -2.35 23.29
C CYS A 109 -0.36 -2.46 24.67
N ALA A 110 -0.33 -1.37 25.45
CA ALA A 110 0.25 -1.30 26.81
C ALA A 110 1.62 -2.01 26.94
N GLY A 111 2.51 -1.86 25.96
CA GLY A 111 3.82 -2.53 25.90
C GLY A 111 3.79 -4.06 25.65
N ARG A 112 2.61 -4.67 25.63
CA ARG A 112 2.39 -6.12 25.40
C ARG A 112 2.38 -6.49 23.92
N VAL A 113 2.24 -5.50 23.05
CA VAL A 113 2.22 -5.68 21.60
C VAL A 113 3.23 -4.71 20.99
N ARG A 114 4.14 -5.25 20.19
CA ARG A 114 5.16 -4.48 19.47
C ARG A 114 4.94 -4.63 17.98
N LEU A 115 4.81 -3.51 17.27
CA LEU A 115 4.76 -3.52 15.81
C LEU A 115 6.17 -3.59 15.23
N ARG A 116 6.39 -4.48 14.28
CA ARG A 116 7.63 -4.53 13.50
C ARG A 116 7.48 -3.63 12.27
N LEU A 117 8.03 -2.43 12.38
CA LEU A 117 7.96 -1.39 11.34
C LEU A 117 9.30 -1.17 10.62
N GLY A 118 10.30 -2.01 10.90
CA GLY A 118 11.62 -1.98 10.28
C GLY A 118 12.52 -3.14 10.74
N GLY A 119 13.64 -3.36 10.05
CA GLY A 119 14.57 -4.47 10.29
C GLY A 119 14.68 -5.43 9.09
N ALA A 120 15.20 -6.64 9.33
CA ALA A 120 15.39 -7.68 8.31
C ALA A 120 14.11 -7.95 7.49
N ALA A 121 14.28 -8.32 6.22
CA ALA A 121 13.23 -8.33 5.19
C ALA A 121 11.91 -9.04 5.58
N ALA A 122 11.97 -10.05 6.45
CA ALA A 122 10.84 -10.91 6.80
C ALA A 122 9.71 -10.24 7.62
N ALA A 123 9.92 -9.03 8.19
CA ALA A 123 8.92 -8.38 9.06
C ALA A 123 8.59 -6.93 8.66
N ARG A 124 8.95 -6.50 7.45
CA ARG A 124 8.65 -5.15 6.96
C ARG A 124 7.16 -4.99 6.65
N PRO A 125 6.53 -3.84 6.95
CA PRO A 125 5.18 -3.55 6.49
C PRO A 125 5.04 -3.67 4.97
N LEU A 126 3.91 -4.21 4.51
CA LEU A 126 3.61 -4.39 3.09
C LEU A 126 2.31 -3.69 2.74
N LEU A 127 2.28 -2.99 1.60
CA LEU A 127 1.07 -2.45 1.01
C LEU A 127 0.67 -3.33 -0.17
N ARG A 128 -0.43 -4.07 -0.02
CA ARG A 128 -0.99 -4.90 -1.08
C ARG A 128 -2.05 -4.10 -1.84
N LEU A 129 -1.82 -3.89 -3.14
CA LEU A 129 -2.76 -3.22 -4.03
C LEU A 129 -3.41 -4.23 -4.98
N THR A 130 -4.73 -4.21 -5.05
CA THR A 130 -5.49 -4.87 -6.10
C THR A 130 -6.00 -3.79 -7.05
N LEU A 131 -5.66 -3.92 -8.32
CA LEU A 131 -6.03 -2.96 -9.35
C LEU A 131 -7.34 -3.36 -10.01
N ALA A 132 -8.13 -2.37 -10.41
CA ALA A 132 -9.32 -2.60 -11.22
C ALA A 132 -8.89 -3.16 -12.59
N ALA A 133 -9.66 -4.13 -13.09
CA ALA A 133 -9.46 -4.61 -14.45
C ALA A 133 -9.61 -3.44 -15.42
N ARG A 134 -8.61 -3.23 -16.28
CA ARG A 134 -8.72 -2.26 -17.36
C ARG A 134 -9.72 -2.80 -18.37
N ALA A 135 -10.60 -1.94 -18.89
CA ALA A 135 -11.47 -2.32 -19.99
C ALA A 135 -10.60 -2.88 -21.12
N ALA A 136 -10.89 -4.12 -21.54
CA ALA A 136 -10.16 -4.73 -22.63
C ALA A 136 -10.31 -3.82 -23.85
N ARG A 137 -9.19 -3.26 -24.33
CA ARG A 137 -9.18 -2.56 -25.61
C ARG A 137 -9.69 -3.57 -26.63
N ARG A 138 -10.85 -3.33 -27.25
CA ARG A 138 -11.39 -4.22 -28.29
C ARG A 138 -10.32 -4.33 -29.38
N ARG A 139 -9.60 -5.43 -29.39
CA ARG A 139 -8.69 -5.77 -30.48
C ARG A 139 -9.59 -6.12 -31.65
N ARG A 140 -9.66 -5.25 -32.66
CA ARG A 140 -10.20 -5.67 -33.96
C ARG A 140 -9.20 -6.68 -34.52
N ALA A 141 -9.72 -7.78 -35.06
CA ALA A 141 -8.88 -8.68 -35.85
C ALA A 141 -8.28 -7.87 -37.00
N LEU A 142 -7.04 -8.21 -37.39
CA LEU A 142 -6.50 -7.70 -38.65
C LEU A 142 -7.30 -8.33 -39.78
N ASP A 143 -7.64 -7.55 -40.81
CA ASP A 143 -8.22 -8.10 -42.03
C ASP A 143 -7.08 -8.71 -42.88
N CYS A 144 -7.32 -9.90 -43.45
CA CYS A 144 -6.26 -10.64 -44.14
C CYS A 144 -5.68 -9.89 -45.34
N ASP A 145 -6.44 -9.00 -45.98
CA ASP A 145 -5.99 -8.18 -47.11
C ASP A 145 -4.95 -7.12 -46.70
N ALA A 146 -4.96 -6.71 -45.43
CA ALA A 146 -4.05 -5.70 -44.88
C ALA A 146 -2.94 -6.30 -44.01
N ALA A 147 -2.94 -7.62 -43.79
CA ALA A 147 -2.02 -8.28 -42.86
C ALA A 147 -0.76 -8.80 -43.58
N ALA A 148 0.42 -8.55 -42.98
CA ALA A 148 1.65 -9.22 -43.40
C ALA A 148 1.52 -10.75 -43.25
N ARG A 149 2.06 -11.50 -44.22
CA ARG A 149 2.02 -12.98 -44.24
C ARG A 149 2.55 -13.55 -42.92
N GLY A 150 1.83 -14.50 -42.34
CA GLY A 150 2.20 -15.18 -41.08
C GLY A 150 1.53 -14.64 -39.81
N ARG A 151 0.59 -13.68 -39.90
CA ARG A 151 -0.23 -13.25 -38.77
C ARG A 151 -1.65 -13.82 -38.86
N CYS A 152 -2.24 -14.19 -37.73
CA CYS A 152 -3.65 -14.58 -37.64
C CYS A 152 -4.55 -13.38 -37.95
N CYS A 153 -5.46 -13.52 -38.91
CA CYS A 153 -6.34 -12.47 -39.42
C CYS A 153 -7.77 -13.00 -39.63
N ARG A 154 -8.73 -12.10 -39.83
CA ARG A 154 -10.11 -12.42 -40.22
C ARG A 154 -10.22 -12.38 -41.74
N GLN A 155 -10.74 -13.44 -42.33
CA GLN A 155 -11.17 -13.49 -43.72
C GLN A 155 -12.69 -13.26 -43.75
N THR A 156 -13.13 -12.25 -44.48
CA THR A 156 -14.56 -11.90 -44.66
C THR A 156 -15.12 -12.51 -45.92
#